data_AF-A0A969FVE6-F1
#
_entry.id   AF-A0A969FVE6-F1
#
_cell.length_a   1.000
_cell.length_b   1.000
_cell.length_c   1.000
_cell.angle_alpha   90.00
_cell.angle_beta   90.00
_cell.angle_gamma   90.00
#
_symmetry.space_group_name_H-M   'P 1'
#
loop_
_entity.id
_entity.type
_entity.pdbx_description
1 polymer ?
#
loop_
_entity_poly.entity_id
_entity_poly.type
_entity_poly.pdbx_seq_one_letter_code
_entity_poly.pdbx_strand_id
1 'polypeptide(L)'
;MTTPFHIHGHRRMLREVALAADAFYKKAEELGQQAFASLGREKRSQITGLESLANSTQKTSDVFNYIKTRTARQKEWRKKDFGKDLLLYLETTLATERNNIVANLKAQKIELDAHQQKEVYLLLIRAFVAQLAAQYEFAAIANGEGETSKTKGAHQ
;
A
#
# COMPACT_ATOMS: atom_id res chain seq x y z
N MET A 1 -7.64 7.53 33.61
CA MET A 1 -6.24 7.38 34.06
C MET A 1 -5.51 6.48 33.07
N THR A 2 -4.77 7.06 32.13
CA THR A 2 -3.94 6.32 31.17
C THR A 2 -2.57 6.10 31.80
N THR A 3 -2.21 4.84 32.08
CA THR A 3 -0.93 4.49 32.70
C THR A 3 0.27 4.90 31.82
N PRO A 4 1.35 5.46 32.39
CA PRO A 4 2.51 5.99 31.66
C PRO A 4 3.18 4.98 30.70
N PHE A 5 3.10 3.68 31.01
CA PHE A 5 3.68 2.61 30.19
C PHE A 5 3.02 2.45 28.81
N HIS A 6 1.73 2.81 28.66
CA HIS A 6 0.99 2.58 27.42
C HIS A 6 1.38 3.55 26.28
N ILE A 7 1.75 4.79 26.62
CA ILE A 7 2.10 5.84 25.66
C ILE A 7 3.46 5.52 24.97
N HIS A 8 4.36 4.85 25.69
CA HIS A 8 5.69 4.50 25.20
C HIS A 8 5.64 3.36 24.17
N GLY A 9 4.81 2.34 24.40
CA GLY A 9 4.65 1.21 23.47
C GLY A 9 4.09 1.62 22.12
N HIS A 10 3.04 2.45 22.10
CA HIS A 10 2.42 2.91 20.85
C HIS A 10 3.37 3.78 20.01
N ARG A 11 4.09 4.73 20.63
CA ARG A 11 5.07 5.57 19.90
C ARG A 11 6.20 4.72 19.31
N ARG A 12 6.67 3.70 20.04
CA ARG A 12 7.71 2.77 19.55
C ARG A 12 7.20 1.95 18.38
N MET A 13 5.99 1.41 18.48
CA MET A 13 5.32 0.70 17.38
C MET A 13 5.24 1.57 16.11
N LEU A 14 4.75 2.81 16.21
CA LEU A 14 4.66 3.72 15.07
C LEU A 14 6.02 4.01 14.44
N ARG A 15 7.07 4.15 15.25
CA ARG A 15 8.44 4.35 14.77
C ARG A 15 8.95 3.14 13.99
N GLU A 16 8.79 1.93 14.51
CA GLU A 16 9.24 0.71 13.82
C GLU A 16 8.50 0.52 12.49
N VAL A 17 7.20 0.80 12.46
CA VAL A 17 6.41 0.77 11.21
C VAL A 17 6.92 1.79 10.21
N ALA A 18 7.22 3.02 10.63
CA ALA A 18 7.75 4.05 9.74
C ALA A 18 9.10 3.65 9.13
N LEU A 19 10.01 3.11 9.95
CA LEU A 19 11.31 2.62 9.50
C LEU A 19 11.16 1.46 8.50
N ALA A 20 10.24 0.54 8.74
CA ALA A 20 9.95 -0.55 7.80
C ALA A 20 9.33 -0.01 6.48
N ALA A 21 8.47 1.01 6.57
CA ALA A 21 7.81 1.61 5.41
C ALA A 21 8.79 2.24 4.42
N ASP A 22 9.92 2.79 4.90
CA ASP A 22 10.95 3.35 4.03
C ASP A 22 11.56 2.30 3.10
N ALA A 23 11.68 1.05 3.56
CA ALA A 23 12.21 -0.06 2.76
C ALA A 23 11.25 -0.50 1.65
N PHE A 24 9.99 -0.09 1.68
CA PHE A 24 9.00 -0.49 0.69
C PHE A 24 9.02 0.32 -0.59
N TYR A 25 9.72 1.45 -0.61
CA TYR A 25 9.68 2.43 -1.70
C TYR A 25 9.88 1.79 -3.08
N LYS A 26 10.95 1.00 -3.25
CA LYS A 26 11.27 0.35 -4.52
C LYS A 26 10.15 -0.59 -4.98
N LYS A 27 9.56 -1.35 -4.05
CA LYS A 27 8.48 -2.27 -4.39
C LYS A 27 7.18 -1.55 -4.70
N ALA A 28 6.90 -0.46 -3.99
CA ALA A 28 5.76 0.42 -4.26
C ALA A 28 5.89 1.09 -5.63
N GLU A 29 7.10 1.49 -6.03
CA GLU A 29 7.39 2.02 -7.37
C GLU A 29 7.13 0.96 -8.47
N GLU A 30 7.71 -0.23 -8.33
CA GLU A 30 7.48 -1.34 -9.27
C GLU A 30 5.99 -1.65 -9.45
N LEU A 31 5.27 -1.83 -8.34
CA LEU A 31 3.84 -2.15 -8.37
C LEU A 31 2.97 -0.97 -8.79
N GLY A 32 3.37 0.27 -8.51
CA GLY A 32 2.68 1.49 -8.97
C GLY A 32 2.79 1.68 -10.49
N GLN A 33 3.99 1.45 -11.05
CA GLN A 33 4.19 1.44 -12.50
C GLN A 33 3.42 0.30 -13.18
N GLN A 34 3.46 -0.90 -12.58
CA GLN A 34 2.70 -2.06 -13.06
C GLN A 34 1.19 -1.81 -13.00
N ALA A 35 0.71 -1.18 -11.93
CA ALA A 35 -0.68 -0.74 -11.79
C ALA A 35 -1.05 0.22 -12.93
N PHE A 36 -0.24 1.25 -13.19
CA PHE A 36 -0.51 2.20 -14.27
C PHE A 36 -0.51 1.54 -15.65
N ALA A 37 0.47 0.68 -15.94
CA ALA A 37 0.53 -0.05 -17.21
C ALA A 37 -0.66 -1.01 -17.41
N SER A 38 -1.31 -1.42 -16.31
CA SER A 38 -2.43 -2.37 -16.32
C SER A 38 -3.77 -1.67 -16.40
N LEU A 39 -3.95 -0.60 -15.61
CA LEU A 39 -5.21 0.10 -15.37
C LEU A 39 -5.37 1.36 -16.23
N GLY A 40 -4.27 2.05 -16.55
CA GLY A 40 -4.28 3.35 -17.23
C GLY A 40 -5.04 4.43 -16.46
N ARG A 41 -5.10 5.66 -17.01
CA ARG A 41 -5.77 6.79 -16.33
C ARG A 41 -7.26 6.55 -16.08
N GLU A 42 -7.94 5.80 -16.96
CA GLU A 42 -9.39 5.57 -16.89
C GLU A 42 -9.84 4.85 -15.61
N LYS A 43 -8.95 4.07 -14.99
CA LYS A 43 -9.27 3.28 -13.79
C LYS A 43 -8.57 3.83 -12.53
N ARG A 44 -8.11 5.09 -12.55
CA ARG A 44 -7.52 5.79 -11.40
C ARG A 44 -8.32 5.65 -10.11
N SER A 45 -9.65 5.75 -10.21
CA SER A 45 -10.57 5.62 -9.07
C SER A 45 -10.43 4.30 -8.32
N GLN A 46 -9.90 3.25 -8.94
CA GLN A 46 -9.71 1.96 -8.30
C GLN A 46 -8.49 1.93 -7.37
N ILE A 47 -7.44 2.68 -7.71
CA ILE A 47 -6.27 2.87 -6.86
C ILE A 47 -6.60 3.83 -5.72
N THR A 48 -7.23 4.96 -6.02
CA THR A 48 -7.73 5.89 -4.98
C THR A 48 -8.72 5.19 -4.04
N GLY A 49 -9.58 4.31 -4.58
CA GLY A 49 -10.51 3.51 -3.78
C GLY A 49 -9.82 2.48 -2.88
N LEU A 50 -8.73 1.86 -3.35
CA LEU A 50 -7.90 0.96 -2.54
C LEU A 50 -7.22 1.72 -1.40
N GLU A 51 -6.63 2.87 -1.68
CA GLU A 51 -5.99 3.74 -0.68
C GLU A 51 -6.99 4.23 0.37
N SER A 52 -8.15 4.74 -0.08
CA SER A 52 -9.22 5.18 0.82
C SER A 52 -9.71 4.04 1.71
N LEU A 53 -9.87 2.83 1.16
CA LEU A 53 -10.26 1.66 1.93
C LEU A 53 -9.19 1.25 2.95
N ALA A 54 -7.92 1.20 2.55
CA ALA A 54 -6.82 0.84 3.44
C ALA A 54 -6.72 1.81 4.63
N ASN A 55 -6.90 3.11 4.38
CA ASN A 55 -6.83 4.14 5.41
C ASN A 55 -8.04 4.11 6.38
N SER A 56 -9.21 3.66 5.94
CA SER A 56 -10.44 3.68 6.74
C SER A 56 -10.78 2.36 7.42
N THR A 57 -10.41 1.21 6.85
CA THR A 57 -10.74 -0.10 7.43
C THR A 57 -9.99 -0.35 8.74
N GLN A 58 -10.58 -1.18 9.61
CA GLN A 58 -9.97 -1.74 10.82
C GLN A 58 -9.49 -3.19 10.61
N LYS A 59 -9.72 -3.78 9.43
CA LYS A 59 -9.45 -5.20 9.15
C LYS A 59 -8.66 -5.34 7.86
N THR A 60 -7.52 -6.02 7.93
CA THR A 60 -6.69 -6.31 6.75
C THR A 60 -7.43 -7.16 5.71
N SER A 61 -8.37 -8.00 6.14
CA SER A 61 -9.23 -8.80 5.24
C SER A 61 -10.00 -7.95 4.25
N ASP A 62 -10.40 -6.74 4.60
CA ASP A 62 -11.18 -5.88 3.70
C ASP A 62 -10.32 -5.42 2.51
N VAL A 63 -9.05 -5.10 2.78
CA VAL A 63 -8.05 -4.78 1.74
C VAL A 63 -7.82 -5.99 0.83
N PHE A 64 -7.61 -7.18 1.41
CA PHE A 64 -7.41 -8.40 0.63
C PHE A 64 -8.63 -8.75 -0.22
N ASN A 65 -9.83 -8.62 0.34
CA ASN A 65 -11.07 -8.90 -0.37
C ASN A 65 -11.30 -7.91 -1.51
N TYR A 66 -10.94 -6.64 -1.33
CA TYR A 66 -10.98 -5.66 -2.40
C TYR A 66 -10.09 -6.09 -3.57
N ILE A 67 -8.82 -6.42 -3.29
CA ILE A 67 -7.86 -6.84 -4.31
C ILE A 67 -8.31 -8.14 -4.98
N LYS A 68 -8.71 -9.16 -4.21
CA LYS A 68 -9.22 -10.44 -4.72
C LYS A 68 -10.43 -10.25 -5.63
N THR A 69 -11.40 -9.44 -5.20
CA THR A 69 -12.63 -9.18 -5.97
C THR A 69 -12.32 -8.47 -7.28
N ARG A 70 -11.46 -7.46 -7.27
CA ARG A 70 -11.05 -6.74 -8.48
C ARG A 70 -10.26 -7.65 -9.42
N THR A 71 -9.30 -8.40 -8.89
CA THR A 71 -8.51 -9.38 -9.65
C THR A 71 -9.38 -10.46 -10.29
N ALA A 72 -10.42 -10.93 -9.61
CA ALA A 72 -11.35 -11.93 -10.17
C ALA A 72 -12.27 -11.34 -11.25
N ARG A 73 -12.79 -10.12 -11.04
CA ARG A 73 -13.85 -9.55 -11.90
C ARG A 73 -13.34 -8.68 -13.05
N GLN A 74 -12.11 -8.16 -12.97
CA GLN A 74 -11.60 -7.16 -13.90
C GLN A 74 -10.33 -7.66 -14.59
N LYS A 75 -10.33 -7.63 -15.92
CA LYS A 75 -9.23 -8.17 -16.73
C LYS A 75 -7.96 -7.36 -16.55
N GLU A 76 -8.11 -6.06 -16.33
CA GLU A 76 -7.04 -5.09 -16.13
C GLU A 76 -6.23 -5.42 -14.88
N TRP A 77 -6.86 -5.88 -13.80
CA TRP A 77 -6.14 -6.32 -12.59
C TRP A 77 -5.32 -7.59 -12.78
N ARG A 78 -5.65 -8.40 -13.79
CA ARG A 78 -4.88 -9.60 -14.15
C ARG A 78 -3.77 -9.31 -15.15
N LYS A 79 -3.82 -8.14 -15.80
CA LYS A 79 -2.79 -7.75 -16.76
C LYS A 79 -1.46 -7.60 -16.02
N LYS A 80 -0.41 -8.17 -16.62
CA LYS A 80 0.93 -8.24 -16.04
C LYS A 80 0.93 -8.82 -14.61
N ASP A 81 -0.05 -9.62 -14.21
CA ASP A 81 -0.19 -10.17 -12.85
C ASP A 81 -0.31 -9.13 -11.71
N PHE A 82 -0.66 -7.87 -12.00
CA PHE A 82 -0.69 -6.78 -11.00
C PHE A 82 -1.42 -7.16 -9.69
N GLY A 83 -2.69 -7.57 -9.81
CA GLY A 83 -3.52 -7.87 -8.64
C GLY A 83 -3.00 -9.07 -7.84
N LYS A 84 -2.40 -10.05 -8.52
CA LYS A 84 -1.79 -11.23 -7.90
C LYS A 84 -0.51 -10.85 -7.15
N ASP A 85 0.38 -10.09 -7.78
CA ASP A 85 1.66 -9.68 -7.19
C ASP A 85 1.45 -8.74 -6.00
N LEU A 86 0.50 -7.80 -6.12
CA LEU A 86 0.10 -6.93 -5.03
C LEU A 86 -0.43 -7.76 -3.85
N LEU A 87 -1.37 -8.67 -4.10
CA LEU A 87 -1.93 -9.51 -3.04
C LEU A 87 -0.86 -10.35 -2.36
N LEU A 88 0.01 -11.00 -3.14
CA LEU A 88 1.10 -11.82 -2.63
C LEU A 88 2.03 -11.01 -1.73
N TYR A 89 2.42 -9.80 -2.16
CA TYR A 89 3.30 -8.94 -1.38
C TYR A 89 2.67 -8.55 -0.03
N LEU A 90 1.38 -8.19 -0.01
CA LEU A 90 0.70 -7.84 1.22
C LEU A 90 0.52 -9.05 2.15
N GLU A 91 0.11 -10.21 1.62
CA GLU A 91 -0.16 -11.43 2.41
C GLU A 91 1.11 -12.10 2.94
N THR A 92 2.25 -11.94 2.25
CA THR A 92 3.52 -12.60 2.61
C THR A 92 4.52 -11.63 3.19
N THR A 93 5.10 -10.74 2.37
CA THR A 93 6.20 -9.86 2.79
C THR A 93 5.79 -8.97 3.96
N LEU A 94 4.64 -8.30 3.88
CA LEU A 94 4.20 -7.44 4.99
C LEU A 94 3.77 -8.24 6.24
N ALA A 95 3.32 -9.48 6.09
CA ALA A 95 3.05 -10.36 7.23
C ALA A 95 4.34 -10.78 7.94
N THR A 96 5.38 -11.08 7.17
CA THR A 96 6.73 -11.33 7.70
C THR A 96 7.25 -10.09 8.40
N GLU A 97 7.10 -8.91 7.81
CA GLU A 97 7.59 -7.68 8.42
C GLU A 97 6.85 -7.32 9.71
N ARG A 98 5.53 -7.53 9.76
CA ARG A 98 4.77 -7.47 11.01
C ARG A 98 5.39 -8.38 12.07
N ASN A 99 5.70 -9.63 11.74
CA ASN A 99 6.27 -10.57 12.70
C ASN A 99 7.64 -10.11 13.19
N ASN A 100 8.48 -9.56 12.31
CA ASN A 100 9.78 -9.01 12.64
C ASN A 100 9.65 -7.84 13.63
N ILE A 101 8.77 -6.88 13.35
CA ILE A 101 8.52 -5.73 14.22
C ILE A 101 8.02 -6.19 15.59
N VAL A 102 7.05 -7.10 15.64
CA VAL A 102 6.50 -7.63 16.90
C VAL A 102 7.60 -8.36 17.71
N ALA A 103 8.43 -9.16 17.05
CA ALA A 103 9.55 -9.84 17.69
C ALA A 103 10.61 -8.85 18.22
N ASN A 104 10.94 -7.80 17.44
CA ASN A 104 11.88 -6.76 17.84
C ASN A 104 11.38 -5.99 19.08
N LEU A 105 10.10 -5.58 19.06
CA LEU A 105 9.49 -4.89 20.20
C LEU A 105 9.48 -5.77 21.46
N LYS A 106 9.17 -7.07 21.31
CA LYS A 106 9.24 -8.02 22.42
C LYS A 106 10.66 -8.15 22.99
N ALA A 107 11.69 -8.18 22.13
CA ALA A 107 13.10 -8.20 22.58
C ALA A 107 13.48 -6.94 23.37
N GLN A 108 12.84 -5.80 23.08
CA GLN A 108 12.97 -4.55 23.81
C GLN A 108 12.07 -4.47 25.06
N LYS A 109 11.46 -5.58 25.48
CA LYS A 109 10.51 -5.67 26.61
C LYS A 109 9.24 -4.82 26.41
N ILE A 110 8.85 -4.61 25.16
CA ILE A 110 7.58 -3.98 24.79
C ILE A 110 6.65 -5.09 24.30
N GLU A 111 5.70 -5.47 25.14
CA GLU A 111 4.70 -6.47 24.78
C GLU A 111 3.51 -5.80 24.08
N LEU A 112 3.14 -6.35 22.92
CA LEU A 112 1.97 -5.93 22.17
C LEU A 112 0.85 -6.95 22.35
N ASP A 113 -0.34 -6.49 22.67
CA ASP A 113 -1.54 -7.33 22.67
C ASP A 113 -1.97 -7.74 21.24
N ALA A 114 -2.94 -8.63 21.14
CA ALA A 114 -3.42 -9.14 19.85
C ALA A 114 -4.05 -8.05 18.96
N HIS A 115 -4.59 -6.97 19.54
CA HIS A 115 -5.12 -5.85 18.78
C HIS A 115 -3.99 -5.01 18.20
N GLN A 116 -2.98 -4.67 19.01
CA GLN A 116 -1.82 -3.91 18.59
C GLN A 116 -1.00 -4.66 17.52
N GLN A 117 -0.88 -5.99 17.60
CA GLN A 117 -0.23 -6.78 16.55
C GLN A 117 -0.99 -6.72 15.21
N LYS A 118 -2.33 -6.68 15.24
CA LYS A 118 -3.15 -6.46 14.03
C LYS A 118 -2.98 -5.02 13.52
N GLU A 119 -2.89 -4.06 14.42
CA GLU A 119 -2.67 -2.66 14.10
C GLU A 119 -1.34 -2.45 13.37
N VAL A 120 -0.24 -3.07 13.82
CA VAL A 120 1.05 -3.06 13.11
C VAL A 120 0.86 -3.46 11.65
N TYR A 121 0.18 -4.58 11.40
CA TYR A 121 -0.02 -5.07 10.03
C TYR A 121 -0.81 -4.09 9.18
N LEU A 122 -1.88 -3.54 9.75
CA LEU A 122 -2.75 -2.60 9.06
C LEU A 122 -2.01 -1.29 8.74
N LEU A 123 -1.16 -0.80 9.66
CA LEU A 123 -0.34 0.37 9.43
C LEU A 123 0.72 0.14 8.34
N LEU A 124 1.34 -1.04 8.29
CA LEU A 124 2.25 -1.42 7.21
C LEU A 124 1.53 -1.44 5.85
N ILE A 125 0.33 -2.02 5.79
CA ILE A 125 -0.49 -2.04 4.57
C ILE A 125 -0.85 -0.61 4.15
N ARG A 126 -1.29 0.24 5.07
CA ARG A 126 -1.62 1.65 4.79
C ARG A 126 -0.42 2.41 4.22
N ALA A 127 0.73 2.29 4.87
CA ALA A 127 1.95 2.96 4.44
C ALA A 127 2.37 2.50 3.03
N PHE A 128 2.33 1.19 2.79
CA PHE A 128 2.63 0.63 1.47
C PHE A 128 1.65 1.10 0.39
N VAL A 129 0.34 1.00 0.65
CA VAL A 129 -0.70 1.37 -0.32
C VAL A 129 -0.64 2.87 -0.65
N ALA A 130 -0.36 3.73 0.33
CA ALA A 130 -0.17 5.17 0.10
C ALA A 130 1.03 5.43 -0.84
N GLN A 131 2.17 4.77 -0.61
CA GLN A 131 3.31 4.87 -1.52
C GLN A 131 2.98 4.33 -2.91
N LEU A 132 2.29 3.19 -3.02
CA LEU A 132 1.86 2.63 -4.30
C LEU A 132 0.94 3.58 -5.06
N ALA A 133 -0.03 4.21 -4.38
CA ALA A 133 -0.92 5.18 -4.99
C ALA A 133 -0.16 6.41 -5.50
N ALA A 134 0.80 6.93 -4.71
CA ALA A 134 1.67 8.02 -5.15
C ALA A 134 2.49 7.65 -6.40
N GLN A 135 3.06 6.45 -6.44
CA GLN A 135 3.85 5.96 -7.57
C GLN A 135 3.00 5.72 -8.83
N TYR A 136 1.78 5.25 -8.66
CA TYR A 136 0.80 5.15 -9.73
C TYR A 136 0.48 6.53 -10.34
N GLU A 137 0.24 7.54 -9.50
CA GLU A 137 -0.03 8.91 -9.96
C GLU A 137 1.19 9.53 -10.65
N PHE A 138 2.38 9.31 -10.10
CA PHE A 138 3.63 9.74 -10.73
C PHE A 138 3.79 9.13 -12.14
N ALA A 139 3.56 7.82 -12.28
CA ALA A 139 3.57 7.16 -13.57
C ALA A 139 2.51 7.73 -14.52
N ALA A 140 1.31 8.05 -14.01
CA ALA A 140 0.27 8.67 -14.81
C ALA A 140 0.65 10.07 -15.33
N ILE A 141 1.33 10.88 -14.53
CA ILE A 141 1.83 12.21 -14.91
C ILE A 141 2.95 12.07 -15.95
N ALA A 142 3.97 11.27 -15.66
CA ALA A 142 5.13 11.06 -16.53
C ALA A 142 4.74 10.57 -17.94
N ASN A 143 3.69 9.75 -18.04
CA ASN A 143 3.19 9.27 -19.34
C ASN A 143 2.21 10.26 -20.03
N GLY A 144 1.66 11.25 -19.31
CA GLY A 144 0.75 12.25 -19.87
C GLY A 144 1.43 13.55 -20.33
N GLU A 145 2.62 13.87 -19.82
CA GLU A 145 3.43 14.99 -20.32
C GLU A 145 4.00 14.76 -21.73
N GLY A 146 3.86 13.54 -22.27
CA GLY A 146 4.24 13.20 -23.65
C GLY A 146 3.20 13.53 -24.73
N GLU A 147 1.96 13.84 -24.37
CA GLU A 147 0.86 14.04 -25.36
C GLU A 147 0.57 15.51 -25.70
N THR A 148 1.09 16.48 -24.96
CA THR A 148 0.78 17.91 -25.17
C THR A 148 1.62 18.59 -26.27
N SER A 149 2.50 17.86 -26.98
CA SER A 149 3.31 18.42 -28.07
C SER A 149 2.85 18.08 -29.50
N LYS A 150 1.71 17.37 -29.70
CA LYS A 150 1.23 16.98 -31.05
C LYS A 150 -0.02 17.70 -31.58
N THR A 151 -0.44 18.81 -30.96
CA THR A 151 -1.53 19.66 -31.48
C THR A 151 -1.09 21.11 -31.67
N LYS A 152 -0.02 21.31 -32.46
CA LYS A 152 0.19 22.56 -33.20
C LYS A 152 0.43 22.22 -34.67
N GLY A 153 -0.61 22.38 -35.49
CA GLY A 153 -0.48 22.30 -36.94
C GLY A 153 -1.65 21.61 -37.64
N ALA A 154 -2.83 22.21 -37.61
CA ALA A 154 -3.83 22.09 -38.68
C ALA A 154 -5.00 23.02 -38.38
N HIS A 155 -4.88 24.29 -38.76
CA HIS A 155 -5.95 25.00 -39.46
C HIS A 155 -5.32 26.18 -40.18
N GLN A 156 -5.14 25.98 -41.49
CA GLN A 156 -5.19 27.04 -42.49
C GLN A 156 -6.66 27.47 -42.65
#